data_AF-A0A9C8ZPN0-F1
#
_entry.id   AF-A0A9C8ZPN0-F1
#
_cell.length_a   1.000
_cell.length_b   1.000
_cell.length_c   1.000
_cell.angle_alpha   90.00
_cell.angle_beta   90.00
_cell.angle_gamma   90.00
#
_symmetry.space_group_name_H-M   'P 1'
#
loop_
_entity.id
_entity.type
_entity.pdbx_description
1 polymer ?
#
loop_
_entity_poly.entity_id
_entity_poly.type
_entity_poly.pdbx_seq_one_letter_code
_entity_poly.pdbx_strand_id
1 'polypeptide(L)'
;MERPDPVMFAEGSYILAFLSAFILVLTFIFGLKVFEPVAFLRQIMWLALVTSGIGVFLSYAARQDFKRFSGPPEAIRKARVGWRVNLAVLIFMLVAALVAIVGGLRIFTTIQL
;
A
#
# COMPACT_ATOMS: atom_id res chain seq x y z
N MET A 1 19.89 -21.07 12.06
CA MET A 1 18.69 -20.58 11.37
C MET A 1 19.15 -19.86 10.11
N GLU A 2 18.72 -20.32 8.94
CA GLU A 2 18.99 -19.67 7.65
C GLU A 2 18.41 -18.25 7.67
N ARG A 3 19.20 -17.27 7.24
CA ARG A 3 18.69 -15.90 7.12
C ARG A 3 17.67 -15.85 5.97
N PRO A 4 16.54 -15.13 6.11
CA PRO A 4 15.62 -14.93 5.01
C PRO A 4 16.33 -14.30 3.81
N ASP A 5 16.04 -14.78 2.61
CA ASP A 5 16.67 -14.27 1.38
C ASP A 5 16.16 -12.84 1.07
N PRO A 6 17.05 -11.83 1.04
CA PRO A 6 16.66 -10.45 0.72
C PRO A 6 16.11 -10.30 -0.70
N VAL A 7 16.45 -11.22 -1.62
CA VAL A 7 15.88 -11.23 -2.98
C VAL A 7 14.39 -11.55 -2.92
N MET A 8 13.98 -12.57 -2.17
CA MET A 8 12.56 -12.89 -1.98
C MET A 8 11.77 -11.72 -1.39
N PHE A 9 12.35 -11.00 -0.42
CA PHE A 9 11.71 -9.82 0.15
C PHE A 9 11.57 -8.67 -0.84
N ALA A 10 12.58 -8.45 -1.69
CA ALA A 10 12.51 -7.47 -2.76
C ALA A 10 11.41 -7.80 -3.78
N GLU A 11 11.28 -9.07 -4.15
CA GLU A 11 10.26 -9.54 -5.09
C GLU A 11 8.85 -9.49 -4.50
N GLY A 12 8.67 -10.00 -3.28
CA GLY A 12 7.38 -9.93 -2.58
C GLY A 12 6.91 -8.49 -2.40
N SER A 13 7.83 -7.58 -2.01
CA SER A 13 7.50 -6.16 -1.92
C SER A 13 7.12 -5.54 -3.26
N TYR A 14 7.82 -5.91 -4.34
CA TYR A 14 7.51 -5.45 -5.69
C TYR A 14 6.12 -5.91 -6.13
N ILE A 15 5.77 -7.18 -5.93
CA ILE A 15 4.44 -7.72 -6.22
C ILE A 15 3.35 -6.97 -5.43
N LEU A 16 3.58 -6.76 -4.13
CA LEU A 16 2.64 -6.01 -3.28
C LEU A 16 2.45 -4.56 -3.72
N ALA A 17 3.49 -3.92 -4.27
CA ALA A 17 3.39 -2.58 -4.82
C ALA A 17 2.40 -2.52 -5.99
N PHE A 18 2.50 -3.45 -6.95
CA PHE A 18 1.57 -3.51 -8.07
C PHE A 18 0.17 -3.91 -7.63
N LEU A 19 0.05 -4.88 -6.72
CA LEU A 19 -1.26 -5.31 -6.21
C LEU A 19 -1.98 -4.14 -5.51
N SER A 20 -1.28 -3.41 -4.64
CA SER A 20 -1.87 -2.28 -3.91
C SER A 20 -2.26 -1.14 -4.86
N ALA A 21 -1.40 -0.82 -5.83
CA ALA A 21 -1.70 0.19 -6.84
C ALA A 21 -2.89 -0.22 -7.73
N PHE A 22 -2.94 -1.49 -8.15
CA PHE A 22 -4.05 -2.02 -8.94
C PHE A 22 -5.37 -1.95 -8.18
N ILE A 23 -5.38 -2.33 -6.90
CA ILE A 23 -6.55 -2.18 -6.02
C ILE A 23 -7.03 -0.72 -6.02
N LEU A 24 -6.13 0.26 -5.81
CA LEU A 24 -6.52 1.67 -5.81
C LEU A 24 -7.08 2.14 -7.15
N VAL A 25 -6.48 1.70 -8.26
CA VAL A 25 -6.98 2.03 -9.61
C VAL A 25 -8.37 1.46 -9.83
N LEU A 26 -8.62 0.20 -9.44
CA LEU A 26 -9.96 -0.38 -9.52
C LEU A 26 -10.96 0.38 -8.64
N THR A 27 -10.59 0.70 -7.39
CA THR A 27 -11.43 1.50 -6.50
C THR A 27 -11.76 2.87 -7.12
N PHE A 28 -10.80 3.50 -7.81
CA PHE A 28 -11.03 4.77 -8.49
C PHE A 28 -11.97 4.62 -9.69
N ILE A 29 -11.70 3.67 -10.59
CA ILE A 29 -12.51 3.43 -11.80
C ILE A 29 -13.96 3.11 -11.44
N PHE A 30 -14.17 2.20 -10.48
CA PHE A 30 -15.52 1.80 -10.09
C PHE A 30 -16.16 2.76 -9.07
N GLY A 31 -15.38 3.59 -8.38
CA GLY A 31 -15.89 4.62 -7.46
C GLY A 31 -16.46 5.85 -8.17
N LEU A 32 -16.15 6.04 -9.45
CA LEU A 32 -16.72 7.10 -10.29
C LEU A 32 -18.16 6.77 -10.66
N LYS A 33 -19.13 6.98 -9.75
CA LYS A 33 -20.61 7.14 -9.89
C LYS A 33 -21.43 6.32 -10.92
N VAL A 34 -20.81 5.47 -11.74
CA VAL A 34 -21.40 4.79 -12.91
C VAL A 34 -21.76 3.35 -12.56
N PHE A 35 -21.19 2.79 -11.49
CA PHE A 35 -21.48 1.45 -11.00
C PHE A 35 -21.67 1.51 -9.48
N GLU A 36 -22.88 1.23 -8.99
CA GLU A 36 -23.09 1.00 -7.55
C GLU A 36 -22.67 -0.42 -7.18
N PRO A 37 -21.44 -0.57 -6.66
CA PRO A 37 -21.23 -1.32 -5.42
C PRO A 37 -20.26 -0.56 -4.51
N VAL A 38 -20.64 0.65 -4.09
CA VAL A 38 -19.79 1.59 -3.31
C VAL A 38 -19.33 0.98 -1.97
N ALA A 39 -20.13 0.11 -1.36
CA ALA A 39 -19.81 -0.53 -0.08
C ALA A 39 -18.70 -1.59 -0.20
N PHE A 40 -18.75 -2.45 -1.23
CA PHE A 40 -17.77 -3.52 -1.44
C PHE A 40 -16.41 -2.95 -1.85
N LEU A 41 -16.40 -1.95 -2.73
CA LEU A 41 -15.17 -1.28 -3.17
C LEU A 41 -14.47 -0.52 -2.03
N ARG A 42 -15.24 0.02 -1.08
CA ARG A 42 -14.69 0.62 0.15
C ARG A 42 -13.96 -0.42 1.00
N GLN A 43 -14.50 -1.64 1.12
CA GLN A 43 -13.85 -2.72 1.89
C GLN A 43 -12.54 -3.16 1.22
N ILE A 44 -12.56 -3.30 -0.11
CA ILE A 44 -11.37 -3.67 -0.89
C ILE A 44 -10.27 -2.59 -0.81
N MET A 45 -10.64 -1.32 -0.78
CA MET A 45 -9.67 -0.22 -0.65
C MET A 45 -8.79 -0.37 0.61
N TRP A 46 -9.35 -0.86 1.72
CA TRP A 46 -8.57 -1.10 2.95
C TRP A 46 -7.55 -2.22 2.82
N LEU A 47 -7.74 -3.16 1.90
CA LEU A 47 -6.72 -4.16 1.59
C LEU A 47 -5.44 -3.48 1.07
N ALA A 48 -5.55 -2.39 0.30
CA ALA A 48 -4.39 -1.63 -0.16
C ALA A 48 -3.57 -1.04 0.99
N LEU A 49 -4.19 -0.67 2.10
CA LEU A 49 -3.47 -0.21 3.30
C LEU A 49 -2.63 -1.33 3.91
N VAL A 50 -3.20 -2.53 4.04
CA VAL A 50 -2.51 -3.69 4.62
C VAL A 50 -1.39 -4.17 3.68
N THR A 51 -1.68 -4.36 2.39
CA THR A 51 -0.72 -4.86 1.41
C THR A 51 0.43 -3.87 1.21
N SER A 52 0.16 -2.55 1.21
CA SER A 52 1.21 -1.54 1.14
C SER A 52 2.04 -1.47 2.42
N GLY A 53 1.42 -1.63 3.60
CA GLY A 53 2.15 -1.70 4.87
C GLY A 53 3.15 -2.86 4.93
N ILE A 54 2.70 -4.07 4.57
CA ILE A 54 3.57 -5.25 4.45
C ILE A 54 4.64 -5.01 3.37
N GLY A 55 4.26 -4.44 2.23
CA GLY A 55 5.17 -4.11 1.15
C GLY A 55 6.28 -3.14 1.56
N VAL A 56 5.95 -2.08 2.32
CA VAL A 56 6.93 -1.14 2.89
C VAL A 56 7.91 -1.87 3.79
N PHE A 57 7.42 -2.73 4.69
CA PHE A 57 8.26 -3.50 5.61
C PHE A 57 9.23 -4.41 4.86
N LEU A 58 8.75 -5.19 3.90
CA LEU A 58 9.58 -6.09 3.09
C LEU A 58 10.65 -5.34 2.29
N SER A 59 10.27 -4.21 1.68
CA SER A 59 11.22 -3.34 0.98
C SER A 59 12.25 -2.74 1.91
N TYR A 60 11.86 -2.35 3.12
CA TYR A 60 12.78 -1.82 4.12
C TYR A 60 13.81 -2.87 4.53
N ALA A 61 13.34 -4.07 4.88
CA ALA A 61 14.20 -5.19 5.27
C ALA A 61 15.20 -5.53 4.15
N ALA A 62 14.71 -5.75 2.92
CA ALA A 62 15.57 -6.03 1.75
C ALA A 62 16.61 -4.92 1.52
N ARG A 63 16.22 -3.64 1.64
CA ARG A 63 17.15 -2.51 1.46
C ARG A 63 18.21 -2.43 2.56
N GLN A 64 17.89 -2.79 3.80
CA GLN A 64 18.89 -2.81 4.87
C GLN A 64 19.88 -3.95 4.67
N ASP A 65 19.41 -5.10 4.20
CA ASP A 65 20.28 -6.24 3.90
C ASP A 65 21.17 -5.98 2.68
N PHE A 66 20.65 -5.38 1.61
CA PHE A 66 21.46 -5.02 0.43
C PHE A 66 22.54 -3.95 0.70
N LYS A 67 22.45 -3.19 1.81
CA LYS A 67 23.54 -2.31 2.24
C LYS A 67 24.71 -3.10 2.85
N ARG A 68 24.43 -4.27 3.41
CA ARG A 68 25.41 -5.13 4.09
C ARG A 68 25.94 -6.22 3.16
N PHE A 69 25.13 -6.65 2.20
CA PHE A 69 25.45 -7.73 1.26
C PHE A 69 25.18 -7.27 -0.18
N SER A 70 26.14 -7.44 -1.07
CA SER A 70 25.97 -7.13 -2.50
C SER A 70 24.98 -8.12 -3.12
N GLY A 71 23.77 -7.66 -3.41
CA GLY A 71 22.75 -8.43 -4.14
C GLY A 71 22.77 -8.15 -5.65
N PRO A 72 22.02 -8.93 -6.45
CA PRO A 72 21.86 -8.69 -7.88
C PRO A 72 21.30 -7.28 -8.14
N PRO A 73 21.78 -6.55 -9.16
CA PRO A 73 21.30 -5.19 -9.48
C PRO A 73 19.78 -5.12 -9.68
N GLU A 74 19.19 -6.17 -10.25
CA GLU A 74 17.74 -6.28 -10.49
C GLU A 74 16.94 -6.32 -9.18
N ALA A 75 17.39 -7.10 -8.20
CA ALA A 75 16.73 -7.21 -6.89
C ALA A 75 16.78 -5.88 -6.13
N ILE A 76 17.91 -5.17 -6.20
CA ILE A 76 18.07 -3.83 -5.61
C ILE A 76 17.10 -2.84 -6.27
N ARG A 77 16.94 -2.90 -7.61
CA ARG A 77 15.98 -2.06 -8.34
C ARG A 77 14.53 -2.37 -7.91
N LYS A 78 14.16 -3.66 -7.84
CA LYS A 78 12.83 -4.09 -7.37
C LYS A 78 12.54 -3.57 -5.96
N ALA A 79 13.46 -3.72 -5.01
CA ALA A 79 13.31 -3.21 -3.64
C ALA A 79 13.18 -1.67 -3.58
N ARG A 80 13.89 -0.94 -4.46
CA ARG A 80 13.77 0.53 -4.52
C ARG A 80 12.41 0.97 -5.06
N VAL A 81 11.92 0.31 -6.12
CA VAL A 81 10.60 0.59 -6.70
C VAL A 81 9.51 0.21 -5.70
N GLY A 82 9.57 -1.00 -5.15
CA GLY A 82 8.66 -1.49 -4.12
C GLY A 82 8.58 -0.53 -2.93
N TRP A 83 9.71 -0.02 -2.45
CA TRP A 83 9.74 0.96 -1.36
C TRP A 83 8.97 2.22 -1.72
N ARG A 84 9.25 2.83 -2.88
CA ARG A 84 8.64 4.10 -3.29
C ARG A 84 7.14 3.95 -3.51
N VAL A 85 6.71 2.90 -4.20
CA VAL A 85 5.30 2.69 -4.55
C VAL A 85 4.49 2.29 -3.32
N ASN A 86 4.95 1.30 -2.53
CA ASN A 86 4.25 0.91 -1.32
C ASN A 86 4.16 2.08 -0.32
N LEU A 87 5.23 2.86 -0.15
CA LEU A 87 5.20 4.01 0.75
C LEU A 87 4.24 5.09 0.26
N ALA A 88 4.21 5.38 -1.04
CA ALA A 88 3.27 6.34 -1.61
C ALA A 88 1.81 5.89 -1.40
N VAL A 89 1.52 4.61 -1.65
CA VAL A 89 0.18 4.03 -1.42
C VAL A 89 -0.19 4.08 0.06
N LEU A 90 0.74 3.72 0.95
CA LEU A 90 0.51 3.75 2.39
C LEU A 90 0.20 5.18 2.87
N ILE A 91 1.01 6.17 2.47
CA ILE A 91 0.78 7.58 2.82
C ILE A 91 -0.57 8.03 2.29
N PHE A 92 -0.89 7.73 1.03
CA PHE A 92 -2.18 8.06 0.44
C PHE A 92 -3.34 7.47 1.24
N MET A 93 -3.25 6.18 1.60
CA MET A 93 -4.28 5.49 2.37
C MET A 93 -4.44 6.04 3.78
N LEU A 94 -3.34 6.43 4.45
CA LEU A 94 -3.40 7.08 5.77
C LEU A 94 -4.06 8.46 5.69
N VAL A 95 -3.76 9.24 4.65
CA VAL A 95 -4.42 10.54 4.41
C VAL A 95 -5.91 10.33 4.12
N ALA A 96 -6.26 9.36 3.26
CA ALA A 96 -7.65 9.03 2.95
C ALA A 96 -8.42 8.59 4.20
N ALA A 97 -7.80 7.77 5.06
CA ALA A 97 -8.38 7.35 6.33
C ALA A 97 -8.61 8.54 7.28
N LEU A 98 -7.63 9.44 7.39
CA LEU A 98 -7.76 10.64 8.22
C LEU A 98 -8.90 11.56 7.72
N VAL A 99 -8.99 11.79 6.41
CA VAL A 99 -10.07 12.57 5.79
C VAL A 99 -11.43 11.91 6.05
N ALA A 100 -11.53 10.58 5.96
CA ALA A 100 -12.77 9.86 6.25
C ALA A 100 -13.20 10.00 7.71
N ILE A 101 -12.25 9.94 8.65
CA ILE A 101 -12.50 10.12 10.09
C ILE A 101 -12.98 11.56 10.37
N VAL A 102 -12.24 12.57 9.90
CA VAL A 102 -12.57 14.00 10.12
C VAL A 102 -13.89 14.36 9.45
N GLY A 103 -14.12 13.89 8.23
CA GLY A 103 -15.37 14.11 7.49
C GLY A 103 -16.56 13.41 8.16
N GLY A 104 -16.38 12.18 8.64
CA GLY A 104 -17.38 11.47 9.43
C GLY A 104 -17.74 12.21 10.72
N LEU A 105 -16.74 12.67 11.47
CA LEU A 105 -16.91 13.50 12.67
C LEU A 105 -17.76 14.74 12.41
N ARG A 106 -17.53 15.45 11.29
CA ARG A 106 -18.33 16.64 10.91
C ARG A 106 -19.80 16.31 10.64
N ILE A 107 -20.10 15.16 10.04
CA ILE A 107 -21.50 14.74 9.81
C ILE A 107 -22.19 14.49 11.16
N PHE A 108 -21.53 13.82 12.11
CA PHE A 108 -22.09 13.57 13.44
C PHE A 108 -22.34 14.87 14.24
N THR A 109 -21.46 15.87 14.16
CA THR A 109 -21.65 17.14 14.88
C THR A 109 -22.74 18.03 14.27
N THR A 110 -23.00 17.91 12.96
CA THR A 110 -24.02 18.75 12.27
C THR A 110 -25.44 18.21 12.45
N ILE A 111 -25.60 16.92 12.74
CA ILE A 111 -26.91 16.28 12.99
C ILE A 111 -27.40 16.53 14.44
N GLN A 112 -26.53 16.97 15.34
CA GLN A 112 -26.81 17.18 16.77
C GLN A 112 -27.17 18.64 17.14
N LEU A 113 -27.28 19.54 16.16
CA LEU A 113 -27.68 20.94 16.32
C LEU A 113 -28.99 21.21 15.58
#